data_AF-A0A961Y2B8-F1
#
_entry.id   AF-A0A961Y2B8-F1
#
_cell.length_a   1.000
_cell.length_b   1.000
_cell.length_c   1.000
_cell.angle_alpha   90.00
_cell.angle_beta   90.00
_cell.angle_gamma   90.00
#
_symmetry.space_group_name_H-M   'P 1'
#
loop_
_entity.id
_entity.type
_entity.pdbx_description
1 polymer ?
#
loop_
_entity_poly.entity_id
_entity_poly.type
_entity_poly.pdbx_seq_one_letter_code
_entity_poly.pdbx_strand_id
1 'polypeptide(L)'
;MEEKLIRSLAGLALSALALWAAGTAPARASNCVMESYNHNGSVMEVIWCDNGVNIAYDRPRQSLLKHGVRPGTILFEGQAYANYAISGTARVFNRVCGVATYPVSGNIHPGRIVMHGQAPVRDTSTCAIKRYRDDTLVFDLMP
;
A
#
# COMPACT_ATOMS: atom_id res chain seq x y z
N MET A 1 -59.48 64.48 36.94
CA MET A 1 -59.43 64.38 35.47
C MET A 1 -58.31 63.38 35.17
N GLU A 2 -58.64 62.09 35.07
CA GLU A 2 -58.92 61.39 33.78
C GLU A 2 -57.61 61.14 33.03
N GLU A 3 -57.26 60.00 32.44
CA GLU A 3 -57.75 58.63 32.22
C GLU A 3 -56.48 57.88 31.72
N LYS A 4 -56.13 56.69 32.22
CA LYS A 4 -56.33 55.37 31.58
C LYS A 4 -55.30 55.00 30.47
N LEU A 5 -55.04 53.67 30.39
CA LEU A 5 -54.38 52.88 29.33
C LEU A 5 -52.84 52.81 29.29
N ILE A 6 -52.14 51.69 28.98
CA ILE A 6 -52.36 50.22 28.90
C ILE A 6 -51.04 49.62 28.32
N ARG A 7 -50.65 48.38 28.73
CA ARG A 7 -49.73 47.40 28.03
C ARG A 7 -48.25 47.76 27.83
N SER A 8 -47.27 46.87 27.65
CA SER A 8 -47.02 45.43 27.87
C SER A 8 -45.57 45.15 27.37
N LEU A 9 -44.86 44.26 28.09
CA LEU A 9 -43.89 43.26 27.59
C LEU A 9 -42.51 43.63 27.01
N ALA A 10 -41.62 42.63 27.18
CA ALA A 10 -40.31 42.36 26.55
C ALA A 10 -39.11 43.10 27.18
N GLY A 11 -38.07 42.45 27.75
CA GLY A 11 -37.50 41.13 27.45
C GLY A 11 -36.41 41.28 26.39
N LEU A 12 -35.15 40.99 26.72
CA LEU A 12 -34.07 40.59 25.80
C LEU A 12 -32.80 40.25 26.60
N ALA A 13 -32.64 38.97 26.95
CA ALA A 13 -31.33 38.41 27.25
C ALA A 13 -30.71 37.99 25.90
N LEU A 14 -29.62 38.64 25.49
CA LEU A 14 -28.84 38.22 24.33
C LEU A 14 -28.02 36.98 24.71
N SER A 15 -28.47 35.80 24.28
CA SER A 15 -27.64 34.60 24.23
C SER A 15 -27.13 34.43 22.81
N ALA A 16 -25.88 34.80 22.56
CA ALA A 16 -25.21 34.53 21.29
C ALA A 16 -24.86 33.03 21.21
N LEU A 17 -25.63 32.26 20.43
CA LEU A 17 -25.25 30.91 20.04
C LEU A 17 -24.14 30.97 18.99
N ALA A 18 -22.91 30.70 19.39
CA ALA A 18 -21.83 30.39 18.45
C ALA A 18 -22.02 28.93 17.99
N LEU A 19 -22.58 28.72 16.79
CA LEU A 19 -22.56 27.41 16.14
C LEU A 19 -21.14 27.13 15.62
N TRP A 20 -20.41 26.26 16.32
CA TRP A 20 -19.23 25.59 15.77
C TRP A 20 -19.70 24.61 14.69
N ALA A 21 -19.65 25.04 13.42
CA ALA A 21 -19.72 24.11 12.31
C ALA A 21 -18.43 23.29 12.28
N ALA A 22 -18.44 22.10 12.87
CA ALA A 22 -17.40 21.10 12.66
C ALA A 22 -17.46 20.68 11.18
N GLY A 23 -16.58 21.25 10.36
CA GLY A 23 -16.46 20.88 8.96
C GLY A 23 -16.07 19.41 8.84
N THR A 24 -16.98 18.57 8.37
CA THR A 24 -16.67 17.21 7.94
C THR A 24 -15.85 17.32 6.65
N ALA A 25 -14.53 17.18 6.75
CA ALA A 25 -13.72 17.00 5.56
C ALA A 25 -14.21 15.72 4.83
N PRO A 26 -14.45 15.75 3.52
CA PRO A 26 -14.82 14.55 2.79
C PRO A 26 -13.67 13.55 2.89
N ALA A 27 -13.96 12.32 3.32
CA ALA A 27 -13.01 11.23 3.20
C ALA A 27 -12.74 11.00 1.71
N ARG A 28 -11.49 11.18 1.27
CA ARG A 28 -11.09 10.77 -0.08
C ARG A 28 -11.10 9.24 -0.12
N ALA A 29 -11.94 8.66 -0.96
CA ALA A 29 -11.81 7.25 -1.33
C ALA A 29 -10.46 7.07 -2.02
N SER A 30 -9.65 6.14 -1.54
CA SER A 30 -8.44 5.71 -2.24
C SER A 30 -8.87 4.97 -3.50
N ASN A 31 -8.53 5.49 -4.68
CA ASN A 31 -8.82 4.85 -5.97
C ASN A 31 -7.85 3.69 -6.20
N CYS A 32 -7.95 2.66 -5.36
CA CYS A 32 -7.11 1.50 -5.45
C CYS A 32 -7.69 0.48 -6.42
N VAL A 33 -6.85 -0.08 -7.28
CA VAL A 33 -7.18 -1.21 -8.17
C VAL A 33 -6.40 -2.42 -7.69
N MET A 34 -7.08 -3.56 -7.61
CA MET A 34 -6.49 -4.83 -7.16
C MET A 34 -6.54 -5.84 -8.30
N GLU A 35 -5.41 -6.44 -8.60
CA GLU A 35 -5.25 -7.42 -9.68
C GLU A 35 -4.52 -8.66 -9.17
N SER A 36 -4.85 -9.83 -9.73
CA SER A 36 -4.20 -11.09 -9.40
C SER A 36 -3.13 -11.44 -10.43
N TYR A 37 -1.94 -11.78 -9.96
CA TYR A 37 -0.81 -12.14 -10.81
C TYR A 37 -0.19 -13.47 -10.37
N ASN A 38 0.33 -14.24 -11.32
CA ASN A 38 1.22 -15.35 -11.03
C ASN A 38 2.65 -14.84 -10.85
N HIS A 39 3.31 -15.30 -9.79
CA HIS A 39 4.76 -15.16 -9.64
C HIS A 39 5.36 -16.49 -9.18
N ASN A 40 6.10 -17.15 -10.06
CA ASN A 40 6.84 -18.37 -9.76
C ASN A 40 5.96 -19.46 -9.09
N GLY A 41 4.69 -19.56 -9.51
CA GLY A 41 3.72 -20.51 -8.96
C GLY A 41 3.01 -20.08 -7.67
N SER A 42 3.19 -18.82 -7.22
CA SER A 42 2.35 -18.21 -6.19
C SER A 42 1.30 -17.29 -6.82
N VAL A 43 0.14 -17.16 -6.18
CA VAL A 43 -0.81 -16.08 -6.50
C VAL A 43 -0.41 -14.84 -5.72
N MET A 44 -0.27 -13.74 -6.43
CA MET A 44 0.11 -12.44 -5.92
C MET A 44 -1.08 -11.49 -6.08
N GLU A 45 -1.31 -10.68 -5.07
CA GLU A 45 -2.20 -9.53 -5.13
C GLU A 45 -1.35 -8.29 -5.42
N VAL A 46 -1.67 -7.61 -6.53
CA VAL A 46 -1.07 -6.34 -6.90
C VAL A 46 -2.07 -5.23 -6.63
N ILE A 47 -1.70 -4.31 -5.75
CA ILE A 47 -2.53 -3.19 -5.32
C ILE A 47 -1.91 -1.92 -5.86
N TRP A 48 -2.63 -1.26 -6.77
CA TRP A 48 -2.28 0.03 -7.34
C TRP A 48 -3.10 1.11 -6.63
N CYS A 49 -2.47 2.11 -6.02
CA CYS A 49 -3.17 3.25 -5.43
C CYS A 49 -2.44 4.53 -5.84
N ASP A 50 -3.09 5.40 -6.60
CA ASP A 50 -2.46 6.58 -7.21
C ASP A 50 -1.21 6.18 -8.05
N ASN A 51 -0.01 6.53 -7.58
CA ASN A 51 1.26 6.08 -8.17
C ASN A 51 1.96 4.99 -7.36
N GLY A 52 1.40 4.57 -6.22
CA GLY A 52 1.94 3.53 -5.36
C GLY A 52 1.55 2.12 -5.83
N VAL A 53 2.47 1.17 -5.63
CA VAL A 53 2.29 -0.23 -6.02
C VAL A 53 2.79 -1.13 -4.89
N ASN A 54 1.90 -1.99 -4.40
CA ASN A 54 2.25 -3.06 -3.47
C ASN A 54 1.96 -4.41 -4.11
N ILE A 55 2.90 -5.35 -3.98
CA ILE A 55 2.72 -6.73 -4.43
C ILE A 55 2.88 -7.63 -3.21
N ALA A 56 1.79 -8.28 -2.80
CA ALA A 56 1.75 -9.19 -1.67
C ALA A 56 1.38 -10.61 -2.11
N TYR A 57 1.82 -11.61 -1.34
CA TYR A 57 1.39 -12.98 -1.54
C TYR A 57 -0.09 -13.11 -1.12
N ASP A 58 -0.97 -13.45 -2.05
CA ASP A 58 -2.32 -13.94 -1.70
C ASP A 58 -2.21 -15.43 -1.31
N ARG A 59 -1.70 -16.24 -2.25
CA ARG A 59 -1.49 -17.67 -2.06
C ARG A 59 -0.03 -18.04 -2.31
N PRO A 60 0.82 -18.01 -1.28
CA PRO A 60 2.22 -18.39 -1.44
C PRO A 60 2.35 -19.87 -1.78
N ARG A 61 3.24 -20.20 -2.71
CA ARG A 61 3.59 -21.61 -2.99
C ARG A 61 4.14 -22.30 -1.74
N GLN A 62 3.87 -23.60 -1.60
CA GLN A 62 4.15 -24.37 -0.38
C GLN A 62 5.60 -24.26 0.12
N SER A 63 6.58 -24.20 -0.81
CA SER A 63 7.99 -24.13 -0.46
C SER A 63 8.41 -22.83 0.24
N LEU A 64 7.60 -21.77 0.19
CA LEU A 64 7.88 -20.49 0.85
C LEU A 64 7.40 -20.45 2.31
N LEU A 65 6.45 -21.31 2.70
CA LEU A 65 5.91 -21.32 4.07
C LEU A 65 7.00 -21.58 5.12
N LYS A 66 7.96 -22.46 4.80
CA LYS A 66 9.12 -22.75 5.67
C LYS A 66 10.06 -21.55 5.86
N HIS A 67 9.93 -20.52 5.03
CA HIS A 67 10.67 -19.26 5.10
C HIS A 67 9.87 -18.13 5.75
N GLY A 68 8.70 -18.43 6.32
CA GLY A 68 7.86 -17.46 7.03
C GLY A 68 6.91 -16.66 6.13
N VAL A 69 6.87 -16.95 4.82
CA VAL A 69 5.93 -16.30 3.90
C VAL A 69 4.53 -16.84 4.13
N ARG A 70 3.55 -15.94 4.28
CA ARG A 70 2.13 -16.22 4.51
C ARG A 70 1.27 -15.31 3.59
N PRO A 71 -0.03 -15.60 3.42
CA PRO A 71 -0.96 -14.62 2.83
C PRO A 71 -0.78 -13.23 3.47
N GLY A 72 -0.79 -12.18 2.64
CA GLY A 72 -0.51 -10.80 3.03
C GLY A 72 0.97 -10.43 3.19
N THR A 73 1.90 -11.38 3.05
CA THR A 73 3.34 -11.04 3.10
C THR A 73 3.71 -10.20 1.88
N ILE A 74 4.29 -9.02 2.12
CA ILE A 74 4.68 -8.10 1.05
C ILE A 74 5.98 -8.58 0.39
N LEU A 75 5.98 -8.76 -0.92
CA LEU A 75 7.17 -9.04 -1.72
C LEU A 75 7.81 -7.75 -2.22
N PHE A 76 7.00 -6.80 -2.67
CA PHE A 76 7.47 -5.55 -3.28
C PHE A 76 6.59 -4.37 -2.87
N GLU A 77 7.23 -3.21 -2.68
CA GLU A 77 6.59 -1.91 -2.52
C GLU A 77 7.34 -0.90 -3.38
N GLY A 78 6.63 -0.06 -4.11
CA GLY A 78 7.24 0.89 -5.01
C GLY A 78 6.26 1.84 -5.66
N GLN A 79 6.68 2.38 -6.79
CA GLN A 79 5.95 3.38 -7.56
C GLN A 79 5.91 3.01 -9.04
N ALA A 80 4.78 3.29 -9.67
CA ALA A 80 4.63 3.28 -11.11
C ALA A 80 4.59 4.70 -11.66
N TYR A 81 5.14 4.87 -12.86
CA TYR A 81 5.29 6.15 -13.52
C TYR A 81 4.51 6.18 -14.84
N ALA A 82 4.18 7.39 -15.30
CA ALA A 82 3.37 7.60 -16.50
C ALA A 82 3.97 7.01 -17.78
N ASN A 83 5.28 6.76 -17.82
CA ASN A 83 5.99 6.12 -18.93
C ASN A 83 6.07 4.60 -18.81
N TYR A 84 5.20 3.97 -18.00
CA TYR A 84 5.17 2.54 -17.71
C TYR A 84 6.40 2.00 -16.98
N ALA A 85 7.30 2.86 -16.51
CA ALA A 85 8.36 2.45 -15.62
C ALA A 85 7.80 2.10 -14.24
N ILE A 86 8.47 1.18 -13.55
CA ILE A 86 8.19 0.82 -12.17
C ILE A 86 9.52 0.70 -11.41
N SER A 87 9.56 1.20 -10.18
CA SER A 87 10.73 1.04 -9.31
C SER A 87 10.34 0.94 -7.85
N GLY A 88 11.16 0.26 -7.05
CA GLY A 88 10.89 0.09 -5.63
C GLY A 88 11.82 -0.89 -4.95
N THR A 89 11.32 -1.48 -3.87
CA THR A 89 12.08 -2.40 -3.01
C THR A 89 11.45 -3.79 -3.03
N ALA A 90 12.23 -4.78 -3.44
CA ALA A 90 11.86 -6.19 -3.34
C ALA A 90 12.46 -6.84 -2.09
N ARG A 91 11.91 -7.99 -1.69
CA ARG A 91 12.29 -8.74 -0.49
C ARG A 91 12.71 -10.17 -0.81
N VAL A 92 13.76 -10.64 -0.15
CA VAL A 92 14.12 -12.06 -0.06
C VAL A 92 13.88 -12.58 1.35
N PHE A 93 13.27 -13.76 1.44
CA PHE A 93 12.88 -14.37 2.71
C PHE A 93 13.81 -15.52 3.06
N ASN A 94 14.33 -15.50 4.29
CA ASN A 94 15.12 -16.58 4.85
C ASN A 94 14.59 -16.96 6.23
N ARG A 95 14.56 -18.25 6.53
CA ARG A 95 14.04 -18.76 7.81
C ARG A 95 14.90 -18.34 9.00
N VAL A 96 16.21 -18.33 8.83
CA VAL A 96 17.19 -18.05 9.88
C VAL A 96 17.50 -16.55 9.94
N CYS A 97 17.75 -15.96 8.78
CA CYS A 97 18.19 -14.56 8.68
C CYS A 97 17.05 -13.55 8.50
N GLY A 98 15.80 -13.99 8.51
CA GLY A 98 14.64 -13.12 8.28
C GLY A 98 14.62 -12.53 6.87
N VAL A 99 14.11 -11.30 6.76
CA VAL A 99 13.93 -10.60 5.48
C VAL A 99 15.17 -9.76 5.14
N ALA A 100 15.56 -9.74 3.87
CA ALA A 100 16.46 -8.72 3.33
C ALA A 100 15.79 -8.03 2.14
N THR A 101 16.11 -6.76 1.95
CA THR A 101 15.54 -5.92 0.89
C THR A 101 16.58 -5.55 -0.14
N TYR A 102 16.15 -5.27 -1.36
CA TYR A 102 17.02 -4.80 -2.44
C TYR A 102 16.22 -3.96 -3.44
N PRO A 103 16.86 -2.95 -4.08
CA PRO A 103 16.21 -2.14 -5.08
C PRO A 103 15.94 -2.97 -6.34
N VAL A 104 14.78 -2.75 -6.95
CA VAL A 104 14.43 -3.28 -8.26
C VAL A 104 13.79 -2.20 -9.12
N SER A 105 13.96 -2.30 -10.43
CA SER A 105 13.32 -1.43 -11.40
C SER A 105 13.01 -2.20 -12.68
N GLY A 106 12.00 -1.75 -13.42
CA GLY A 106 11.69 -2.30 -14.73
C GLY A 106 10.46 -1.65 -15.34
N ASN A 107 9.66 -2.43 -16.05
CA ASN A 107 8.56 -1.92 -16.86
C ASN A 107 7.29 -2.74 -16.66
N ILE A 108 6.16 -2.05 -16.85
CA ILE A 108 4.83 -2.63 -16.90
C ILE A 108 4.45 -2.78 -18.38
N HIS A 109 4.02 -3.98 -18.75
CA HIS A 109 3.51 -4.35 -20.06
C HIS A 109 2.05 -4.81 -19.93
N PRO A 110 1.28 -4.88 -21.03
CA PRO A 110 -0.06 -5.46 -21.00
C PRO A 110 -0.03 -6.88 -20.41
N GLY A 111 -0.68 -7.04 -19.25
CA GLY A 111 -0.76 -8.31 -18.54
C GLY A 111 0.56 -8.82 -17.93
N ARG A 112 1.62 -8.01 -17.85
CA ARG A 112 2.93 -8.48 -17.37
C ARG A 112 3.76 -7.38 -16.71
N ILE A 113 4.37 -7.67 -15.58
CA ILE A 113 5.32 -6.77 -14.90
C ILE A 113 6.68 -7.46 -14.85
N VAL A 114 7.72 -6.76 -15.28
CA VAL A 114 9.10 -7.28 -15.24
C VAL A 114 9.99 -6.29 -14.52
N MET A 115 10.68 -6.73 -13.48
CA MET A 115 11.64 -5.93 -12.71
C MET A 115 12.95 -6.67 -12.54
N HIS A 116 14.05 -5.92 -12.51
CA HIS A 116 15.40 -6.44 -12.31
C HIS A 116 16.06 -5.77 -11.12
N GLY A 117 16.93 -6.52 -10.44
CA GLY A 117 17.80 -6.00 -9.40
C GLY A 117 18.86 -7.01 -8.99
N GLN A 118 19.63 -6.65 -7.96
CA GLN A 118 20.69 -7.48 -7.43
C GLN A 118 20.33 -7.96 -6.02
N ALA A 119 19.83 -9.20 -5.92
CA ALA A 119 19.38 -9.77 -4.66
C ALA A 119 20.58 -10.18 -3.78
N PRO A 120 20.59 -9.82 -2.48
CA PRO A 120 21.66 -10.20 -1.57
C PRO A 120 21.61 -11.70 -1.28
N VAL A 121 22.75 -12.37 -1.45
CA VAL A 121 22.96 -13.75 -1.01
C VAL A 121 23.66 -13.72 0.34
N ARG A 122 22.96 -14.16 1.38
CA ARG A 122 23.45 -14.13 2.76
C ARG A 122 23.98 -15.49 3.20
N ASP A 123 25.02 -15.46 4.02
CA ASP A 123 25.46 -16.61 4.80
C ASP A 123 24.37 -17.03 5.79
N THR A 124 24.10 -18.33 5.92
CA THR A 124 22.99 -18.80 6.77
C THR A 124 23.33 -18.87 8.26
N SER A 125 24.61 -18.86 8.66
CA SER A 125 25.01 -18.85 10.07
C SER A 125 25.28 -17.45 10.60
N THR A 126 25.83 -16.55 9.78
CA THR A 126 26.16 -15.17 10.19
C THR A 126 25.18 -14.12 9.67
N CYS A 127 24.35 -14.46 8.69
CA CYS A 127 23.44 -13.54 8.01
C CYS A 127 24.12 -12.37 7.27
N ALA A 128 25.46 -12.39 7.18
CA ALA A 128 26.23 -11.43 6.41
C ALA A 128 26.01 -11.63 4.91
N ILE A 129 25.96 -10.53 4.15
CA ILE A 129 25.90 -10.57 2.69
C ILE A 129 27.25 -11.09 2.16
N LYS A 130 27.22 -12.19 1.41
CA LYS A 130 28.42 -12.80 0.79
C LYS A 130 28.65 -12.32 -0.64
N ARG A 131 27.55 -12.13 -1.38
CA ARG A 131 27.56 -11.65 -2.76
C ARG A 131 26.17 -11.14 -3.14
N TYR A 132 26.07 -10.60 -4.33
CA TYR A 132 24.80 -10.33 -4.98
C TYR A 132 24.60 -11.28 -6.15
N ARG A 133 23.34 -11.53 -6.50
CA ARG A 133 22.94 -12.30 -7.68
C ARG A 133 21.93 -11.47 -8.46
N ASP A 134 22.07 -11.44 -9.78
CA ASP A 134 21.03 -10.89 -10.64
C ASP A 134 19.72 -11.63 -10.42
N ASP A 135 18.65 -10.86 -10.32
CA ASP A 135 17.32 -11.35 -10.02
C ASP A 135 16.33 -10.67 -10.96
N THR A 136 15.44 -11.48 -11.55
CA THR A 136 14.38 -11.00 -12.42
C THR A 136 13.05 -11.43 -11.85
N LEU A 137 12.22 -10.46 -11.50
CA LEU A 137 10.88 -10.67 -11.00
C LEU A 137 9.91 -10.52 -12.18
N VAL A 138 9.26 -11.61 -12.53
CA VAL A 138 8.21 -11.64 -13.56
C VAL A 138 6.89 -11.90 -12.86
N PHE A 139 5.90 -11.07 -13.17
CA PHE A 139 4.51 -11.24 -12.75
C PHE A 139 3.66 -11.30 -14.00
N ASP A 140 2.89 -12.37 -14.17
CA ASP A 140 1.98 -12.55 -15.31
C ASP A 140 0.54 -12.47 -14.82
N LEU A 141 -0.28 -11.61 -15.43
CA LEU A 141 -1.66 -11.36 -15.03
C LEU A 141 -2.48 -12.65 -15.11
N MET A 142 -3.27 -12.92 -14.08
CA MET A 142 -4.19 -14.05 -14.05
C MET A 142 -5.53 -13.67 -14.70
N PRO A 143 -6.13 -14.57 -15.52
CA PRO A 143 -7.45 -14.36 -16.10
C PRO A 143 -8.59 -14.29 -15.09
#